data_AF-A0A520JGI6-F1
#
_entry.id   AF-A0A520JGI6-F1
#
_cell.length_a   1.000
_cell.length_b   1.000
_cell.length_c   1.000
_cell.angle_alpha   90.00
_cell.angle_beta   90.00
_cell.angle_gamma   90.00
#
_symmetry.space_group_name_H-M   'P 1'
#
loop_
_entity.id
_entity.type
_entity.pdbx_description
1 polymer ?
#
loop_
_entity_poly.entity_id
_entity_poly.type
_entity_poly.pdbx_seq_one_letter_code
_entity_poly.pdbx_strand_id
1 'polypeptide(L)' 'MFLLESSRAAQLVDSIHRPERSTLAACLARWTTLDRSARAHCYLVVEGDEPGARTTLTASQIAQLAGQPAQIAC' A
#
# COMPACT_ATOMS: atom_id res chain seq x y z
N MET A 1 4.67 2.72 18.30
CA MET A 1 4.84 1.37 17.71
C MET A 1 4.50 1.40 16.20
N PHE A 2 5.07 2.33 15.42
CA PHE A 2 4.81 2.48 13.96
C PHE A 2 6.09 2.31 13.10
N LEU A 3 7.26 2.32 13.75
CA LEU A 3 8.55 2.23 13.08
C LEU A 3 8.87 0.83 12.53
N LEU A 4 8.41 -0.23 13.21
CA LEU A 4 8.63 -1.62 12.78
C LEU A 4 7.78 -2.02 11.57
N GLU A 5 6.56 -1.49 11.45
CA GLU A 5 5.72 -1.71 10.27
C GLU A 5 6.28 -1.01 9.02
N SER A 6 6.88 0.18 9.21
CA SER A 6 7.42 0.99 8.11
C SER A 6 8.53 0.30 7.31
N SER A 7 9.32 -0.56 7.96
CA SER A 7 10.41 -1.33 7.34
C SER A 7 9.99 -2.69 6.79
N ARG A 8 8.73 -3.12 6.95
CA ARG A 8 8.27 -4.41 6.42
C ARG A 8 8.31 -4.41 4.90
N ALA A 9 8.66 -5.57 4.34
CA ALA A 9 8.56 -5.80 2.91
C ALA A 9 7.10 -5.64 2.48
N ALA A 10 6.88 -4.78 1.49
CA ALA A 10 5.60 -4.50 0.92
C ALA A 10 5.70 -4.43 -0.61
N GLN A 11 4.58 -4.58 -1.28
CA GLN A 11 4.48 -4.52 -2.71
C GLN A 11 3.29 -3.68 -3.09
N LEU A 12 3.54 -2.54 -3.74
CA LEU A 12 2.49 -1.72 -4.31
C LEU A 12 2.19 -2.23 -5.72
N VAL A 13 0.92 -2.47 -6.00
CA VAL A 13 0.45 -2.84 -7.33
C VAL A 13 -0.51 -1.76 -7.79
N ASP A 14 0.00 -0.80 -8.56
CA ASP A 14 -0.79 0.24 -9.23
C ASP A 14 -1.23 -0.16 -10.65
N SER A 15 -0.57 -1.17 -11.23
CA SER A 15 -0.92 -1.75 -12.53
C SER A 15 -0.53 -3.23 -12.59
N ILE A 16 -1.32 -4.05 -13.31
CA ILE A 16 -1.13 -5.51 -13.43
C ILE A 16 0.28 -5.86 -13.97
N HIS A 17 0.91 -4.93 -14.68
CA HIS A 17 2.18 -5.16 -15.37
C HIS A 17 3.43 -4.81 -14.57
N ARG A 18 3.35 -4.10 -13.44
CA ARG A 18 4.54 -3.69 -12.67
C ARG A 18 4.27 -3.62 -11.17
N PRO A 19 4.23 -4.76 -10.47
CA PRO A 19 4.32 -4.76 -9.01
C PRO A 19 5.68 -4.22 -8.56
N GLU A 20 5.69 -3.13 -7.78
CA GLU A 20 6.90 -2.57 -7.20
C GLU A 20 7.05 -3.06 -5.76
N ARG A 21 8.09 -3.86 -5.50
CA ARG A 21 8.39 -4.39 -4.17
C ARG A 21 9.40 -3.49 -3.47
N SER A 22 9.04 -2.98 -2.30
CA SER A 22 9.85 -2.08 -1.48
C SER A 22 9.49 -2.22 0.00
N THR A 23 9.75 -1.21 0.83
CA THR A 23 9.23 -1.15 2.20
C THR A 23 7.83 -0.58 2.24
N LEU A 24 7.06 -0.88 3.29
CA LEU A 24 5.73 -0.30 3.51
C LEU A 24 5.76 1.24 3.41
N ALA A 25 6.76 1.89 4.03
CA ALA A 25 6.91 3.34 3.97
C ALA A 25 7.17 3.85 2.54
N ALA A 26 8.02 3.17 1.77
CA ALA A 26 8.30 3.54 0.39
C ALA A 26 7.07 3.34 -0.51
N CYS A 27 6.32 2.24 -0.31
CA CYS A 27 5.08 2.00 -1.04
C CYS A 27 3.99 3.03 -0.72
N LEU A 28 3.85 3.43 0.55
CA LEU A 28 2.93 4.49 0.95
C LEU A 28 3.35 5.85 0.35
N ALA A 29 4.64 6.18 0.38
CA ALA A 29 5.17 7.39 -0.25
C ALA A 29 4.96 7.39 -1.77
N ARG A 30 5.09 6.23 -2.43
CA ARG A 30 4.80 6.10 -3.86
C ARG A 30 3.31 6.29 -4.14
N TRP A 31 2.45 5.68 -3.33
CA TRP A 31 0.99 5.80 -3.45
C TRP A 31 0.52 7.26 -3.37
N THR A 32 1.12 8.09 -2.52
CA THR A 32 0.79 9.53 -2.44
C THR A 32 1.26 10.35 -3.65
N THR A 33 2.09 9.79 -4.52
CA THR A 33 2.46 10.40 -5.81
C THR A 33 1.57 9.98 -6.98
N LEU A 34 0.75 8.94 -6.81
CA LEU A 34 -0.15 8.46 -7.84
C LEU A 34 -1.34 9.41 -8.05
N ASP A 35 -1.86 9.45 -9.27
CA ASP A 35 -3.12 10.13 -9.59
C ASP A 35 -4.32 9.46 -8.91
N ARG A 36 -5.41 10.21 -8.76
CA ARG A 36 -6.63 9.76 -8.06
C ARG A 36 -7.18 8.43 -8.58
N SER A 37 -7.20 8.26 -9.91
CA SER A 37 -7.67 7.01 -10.53
C SER A 37 -6.75 5.83 -10.19
N ALA A 38 -5.43 6.01 -10.31
CA ALA A 38 -4.47 4.97 -9.96
C ALA A 38 -4.54 4.59 -8.47
N ARG A 39 -4.76 5.56 -7.57
CA ARG A 39 -4.97 5.29 -6.13
C ARG A 39 -6.22 4.47 -5.85
N ALA A 40 -7.29 4.62 -6.63
CA ALA A 40 -8.53 3.88 -6.44
C ALA A 40 -8.42 2.41 -6.88
N HIS A 41 -7.53 2.11 -7.84
CA HIS A 41 -7.36 0.77 -8.41
C HIS A 41 -6.15 0.01 -7.87
N CYS A 42 -5.29 0.66 -7.09
CA CYS A 42 -4.12 0.01 -6.53
C CYS A 42 -4.44 -0.83 -5.28
N TYR A 43 -3.57 -1.80 -5.01
CA TYR A 43 -3.55 -2.53 -3.74
C TYR A 43 -2.12 -2.70 -3.25
N LEU A 44 -1.97 -2.91 -1.94
CA LEU A 44 -0.69 -3.05 -1.26
C LEU A 44 -0.64 -4.42 -0.61
N VAL A 45 0.40 -5.19 -0.88
CA VAL A 45 0.63 -6.49 -0.22
C VAL A 45 1.75 -6.31 0.78
N VAL A 46 1.49 -6.57 2.06
CA VAL A 46 2.48 -6.49 3.14
C VAL A 46 2.84 -7.90 3.59
N GLU A 47 4.12 -8.20 3.72
CA GLU A 47 4.59 -9.47 4.28
C GLU A 47 4.40 -9.47 5.80
N GLY A 48 3.80 -10.54 6.32
CA GLY A 48 3.59 -10.77 7.74
C GLY A 48 4.83 -11.35 8.42
N ASP A 49 4.76 -11.52 9.75
CA ASP A 49 5.85 -12.09 10.55
C ASP A 49 6.11 -13.57 10.23
N GLU A 50 5.09 -14.30 9.77
CA GLU A 50 5.24 -15.70 9.37
C GLU A 50 5.64 -15.81 7.88
N PRO A 51 6.57 -16.72 7.54
CA PRO A 51 6.95 -16.95 6.15
C PRO A 51 5.73 -17.39 5.32
N GLY A 52 5.36 -16.56 4.35
CA GLY A 52 4.19 -16.79 3.49
C GLY A 52 2.91 -16.08 3.95
N ALA A 53 2.89 -15.50 5.16
CA ALA A 53 1.82 -14.61 5.55
C ALA A 53 1.87 -13.33 4.71
N ARG A 54 0.78 -13.03 4.01
CA ARG A 54 0.64 -11.83 3.19
C ARG A 54 -0.70 -11.18 3.50
N THR A 55 -0.67 -9.90 3.82
CA THR A 55 -1.88 -9.11 4.01
C THR A 55 -2.05 -8.19 2.81
N THR A 56 -3.13 -8.37 2.07
CA THR A 56 -3.51 -7.46 0.99
C THR A 56 -4.38 -6.35 1.54
N LEU A 57 -3.97 -5.12 1.30
CA LEU A 57 -4.66 -3.90 1.66
C LEU A 57 -5.23 -3.25 0.41
N THR A 58 -6.51 -2.94 0.46
CA THR A 58 -7.24 -2.20 -0.57
C THR A 58 -6.87 -0.71 -0.55
N ALA A 59 -7.15 0.01 -1.63
CA ALA A 59 -7.02 1.47 -1.73
C ALA A 59 -7.55 2.22 -0.49
N SER A 60 -8.71 1.81 0.03
CA SER A 60 -9.35 2.41 1.21
C SER A 60 -8.55 2.19 2.49
N GLN A 61 -7.95 1.01 2.66
CA GLN A 61 -7.10 0.68 3.80
C GLN A 61 -5.73 1.37 3.71
N ILE A 62 -5.18 1.49 2.49
CA ILE A 62 -3.96 2.25 2.23
C ILE A 62 -4.17 3.72 2.62
N ALA A 63 -5.30 4.32 2.24
CA ALA A 63 -5.62 5.70 2.60
C ALA A 63 -5.70 5.88 4.12
N GLN A 64 -6.35 4.95 4.84
CA GLN A 64 -6.40 4.96 6.30
C GLN A 64 -5.00 4.90 6.93
N LEU A 65 -4.13 4.02 6.42
CA LEU A 65 -2.74 3.91 6.86
C LEU A 65 -1.90 5.15 6.55
N ALA A 66 -2.15 5.79 5.41
CA ALA A 66 -1.52 7.04 5.01
C ALA A 66 -2.05 8.26 5.79
N GLY A 67 -3.03 8.09 6.68
CA GLY A 67 -3.70 9.19 7.38
C GLY A 67 -4.49 10.11 6.45
N GLN A 68 -4.83 9.65 5.25
CA GLN A 68 -5.65 10.39 4.29
C GLN A 68 -7.09 9.87 4.36
N PRO A 69 -8.11 10.75 4.31
CA PRO A 69 -9.47 10.27 4.12
C PRO A 69 -9.48 9.46 2.82
N ALA A 70 -9.91 8.20 2.89
CA ALA A 70 -10.18 7.39 1.73
C ALA A 70 -11.24 8.15 0.91
N GLN A 71 -10.80 8.95 -0.06
CA GLN A 71 -11.69 9.65 -0.97
C GLN A 71 -12.21 8.63 -1.98
N ILE A 72 -13.03 7.72 -1.47
CA ILE A 72 -13.90 6.85 -2.25
C ILE A 72 -15.03 7.79 -2.69
N ALA A 73 -14.80 8.49 -3.80
CA ALA A 73 -15.86 9.24 -4.44
C ALA A 73 -16.81 8.23 -5.11
N CYS A 74 -18.09 8.43 -4.82
CA CYS A 74 -19.25 7.66 -5.22
C CYS A 74 -19.35 7.41 -6.73
#